data_AF-D4M592-F1
#
_entry.id   AF-D4M592-F1
#
_cell.length_a   1.000
_cell.length_b   1.000
_cell.length_c   1.000
_cell.angle_alpha   90.00
_cell.angle_beta   90.00
_cell.angle_gamma   90.00
#
_symmetry.space_group_name_H-M   'P 1'
#
loop_
_entity.id
_entity.type
_entity.pdbx_description
1 polymer ?
#
loop_
_entity_poly.entity_id
_entity_poly.type
_entity_poly.pdbx_seq_one_letter_code
_entity_poly.pdbx_strand_id
1 'polypeptide(L)'
;MNEKELASLVEEMREEFQIPPYYEDKQLANLAKEGEHAVGRLNPGCSITEDLTYRMLLKNYMYYAYHHRVSEFMENYSSMILTWQMETEVDADGNA
;
A
#
# COMPACT_ATOMS: atom_id res chain seq x y z
N MET A 1 -10.62 -0.41 0.43
CA MET A 1 -10.43 -0.93 -0.94
C MET A 1 -11.61 -1.82 -1.33
N ASN A 2 -12.17 -1.64 -2.53
CA ASN A 2 -13.24 -2.48 -3.08
C ASN A 2 -12.70 -3.59 -4.00
N GLU A 3 -13.57 -4.49 -4.47
CA GLU A 3 -13.16 -5.65 -5.28
C GLU A 3 -12.49 -5.28 -6.62
N LYS A 4 -12.93 -4.20 -7.27
CA LYS A 4 -12.34 -3.75 -8.54
C LYS A 4 -10.94 -3.17 -8.32
N GLU A 5 -10.79 -2.36 -7.27
CA GLU A 5 -9.49 -1.80 -6.87
C GLU A 5 -8.51 -2.91 -6.51
N LEU A 6 -8.98 -3.92 -5.78
CA LEU A 6 -8.16 -5.09 -5.42
C LEU A 6 -7.71 -5.87 -6.66
N ALA A 7 -8.61 -6.13 -7.61
CA ALA A 7 -8.27 -6.83 -8.84
C ALA A 7 -7.21 -6.07 -9.67
N SER A 8 -7.41 -4.76 -9.84
CA SER A 8 -6.44 -3.88 -10.52
C SER A 8 -5.08 -3.87 -9.80
N LEU A 9 -5.07 -3.81 -8.47
CA LEU A 9 -3.83 -3.84 -7.71
C LEU A 9 -3.08 -5.17 -7.86
N VAL A 10 -3.80 -6.30 -7.88
CA VAL A 10 -3.20 -7.63 -8.08
C VAL A 10 -2.58 -7.75 -9.48
N GLU A 11 -3.28 -7.28 -10.51
CA GLU A 11 -2.78 -7.25 -11.88
C GLU A 11 -1.51 -6.39 -11.99
N GLU A 12 -1.55 -5.17 -11.46
CA GLU A 12 -0.40 -4.26 -11.44
C GLU A 12 0.79 -4.87 -10.69
N MET A 13 0.56 -5.49 -9.53
CA MET A 13 1.63 -6.15 -8.78
C MET A 13 2.29 -7.26 -9.59
N ARG A 14 1.50 -8.02 -10.34
CA ARG A 14 2.01 -9.08 -11.20
C ARG A 14 2.86 -8.54 -12.34
N GLU A 15 2.39 -7.50 -13.01
CA GLU A 15 3.09 -6.90 -14.15
C GLU A 15 4.33 -6.13 -13.73
N GLU A 16 4.20 -5.20 -12.77
CA GLU A 16 5.25 -4.27 -12.37
C GLU A 16 6.43 -4.97 -11.67
N PHE A 17 6.13 -5.95 -10.81
CA PHE A 17 7.15 -6.70 -10.06
C PHE A 17 7.47 -8.05 -10.71
N GLN A 18 6.95 -8.31 -11.92
CA GLN A 18 7.20 -9.53 -12.70
C GLN A 18 6.94 -10.80 -11.89
N ILE A 19 5.85 -10.83 -11.12
CA ILE A 19 5.53 -11.94 -10.23
C ILE A 19 5.16 -13.16 -11.08
N PRO A 20 5.80 -14.34 -10.86
CA PRO A 20 5.59 -15.49 -11.71
C PRO A 20 4.12 -15.94 -11.82
N PRO A 21 3.67 -16.41 -13.00
CA PRO A 21 2.27 -16.81 -13.21
C PRO A 21 1.76 -17.93 -12.29
N TYR A 22 2.65 -18.74 -11.73
CA TYR A 22 2.29 -19.82 -10.80
C TYR A 22 1.97 -19.33 -9.38
N TYR A 23 2.35 -18.10 -9.03
CA TYR A 23 1.95 -17.50 -7.75
C TYR A 23 0.49 -17.09 -7.87
N GLU A 24 -0.40 -17.57 -7.00
CA GLU A 24 -1.84 -17.40 -7.21
C GLU A 24 -2.28 -15.95 -6.94
N ASP A 25 -3.22 -15.44 -7.75
CA ASP A 25 -3.83 -14.11 -7.52
C ASP A 25 -4.46 -14.01 -6.13
N LYS A 26 -4.98 -15.13 -5.59
CA LYS A 26 -5.52 -15.19 -4.22
C LYS A 26 -4.44 -14.87 -3.17
N GLN A 27 -3.20 -15.28 -3.39
CA GLN A 27 -2.11 -14.98 -2.48
C GLN A 27 -1.75 -13.49 -2.54
N LEU A 28 -1.67 -12.90 -3.74
CA LEU A 28 -1.47 -11.46 -3.91
C LEU A 28 -2.63 -10.66 -3.28
N ALA A 29 -3.87 -11.10 -3.47
CA ALA A 29 -5.03 -10.48 -2.86
C ALA A 29 -4.99 -10.52 -1.32
N ASN A 30 -4.42 -11.58 -0.73
CA ASN A 30 -4.21 -11.66 0.72
C ASN A 30 -3.14 -10.67 1.18
N LEU A 31 -2.02 -10.56 0.46
CA LEU A 31 -0.98 -9.58 0.76
C LEU A 31 -1.50 -8.13 0.63
N ALA A 32 -2.36 -7.87 -0.34
CA ALA A 32 -3.01 -6.57 -0.50
C ALA A 32 -3.90 -6.22 0.70
N LYS A 33 -4.68 -7.18 1.21
CA LYS A 33 -5.52 -6.99 2.40
C LYS A 33 -4.68 -6.82 3.68
N GLU A 34 -3.59 -7.59 3.80
CA GLU A 34 -2.65 -7.44 4.90
C GLU A 34 -2.01 -6.05 4.89
N GLY A 35 -1.54 -5.59 3.73
CA GLY A 35 -0.97 -4.27 3.57
C GLY A 35 -1.99 -3.15 3.78
N GLU A 36 -3.24 -3.30 3.32
CA GLU A 36 -4.31 -2.34 3.60
C GLU A 36 -4.53 -2.21 5.12
N HIS A 37 -4.49 -3.34 5.83
CA HIS A 37 -4.60 -3.34 7.29
C HIS A 37 -3.37 -2.74 7.98
N ALA A 38 -2.16 -3.01 7.49
CA ALA A 38 -0.91 -2.55 8.10
C ALA A 38 -0.60 -1.07 7.80
N VAL A 39 -0.71 -0.69 6.53
CA VAL A 39 -0.36 0.64 6.02
C VAL A 39 -1.59 1.57 6.03
N GLY A 40 -2.75 1.10 5.57
CA GLY A 40 -3.94 1.95 5.45
C GLY A 40 -4.46 2.48 6.80
N ARG A 41 -4.18 1.77 7.90
CA ARG A 41 -4.52 2.24 9.26
C ARG A 41 -3.62 3.35 9.78
N LEU A 42 -2.44 3.54 9.18
CA LEU A 42 -1.52 4.60 9.58
C LEU A 42 -2.10 5.97 9.19
N ASN A 43 -3.00 6.01 8.21
CA ASN A 43 -3.65 7.22 7.74
C ASN A 43 -5.14 6.97 7.40
N PRO A 44 -6.05 7.14 8.38
CA PRO A 44 -7.48 6.86 8.17
C PRO A 44 -8.09 7.70 7.05
N GLY A 45 -8.88 7.07 6.18
CA GLY A 45 -9.52 7.75 5.05
C GLY A 45 -8.68 7.81 3.77
N CYS A 46 -7.46 7.26 3.79
CA CYS A 46 -6.67 7.14 2.57
C CYS A 46 -7.39 6.33 1.48
N SER A 47 -7.26 6.78 0.24
CA SER A 47 -7.90 6.18 -0.93
C SER A 47 -6.84 5.60 -1.86
N ILE A 48 -6.92 4.32 -2.19
CA ILE A 48 -5.94 3.69 -3.08
C ILE A 48 -5.95 4.23 -4.51
N THR A 49 -7.01 4.93 -4.90
CA THR A 49 -7.16 5.52 -6.23
C THR A 49 -6.74 6.98 -6.27
N GLU A 50 -6.95 7.73 -5.19
CA GLU A 50 -6.69 9.17 -5.13
C GLU A 50 -5.37 9.50 -4.42
N ASP A 51 -4.98 8.69 -3.42
CA ASP A 51 -3.73 8.84 -2.68
C ASP A 51 -2.63 7.97 -3.30
N LEU A 52 -1.80 8.62 -4.13
CA LEU A 52 -0.68 7.97 -4.82
C LEU A 52 0.41 7.51 -3.84
N THR A 53 0.59 8.20 -2.71
CA THR A 53 1.56 7.81 -1.68
C THR A 53 1.10 6.54 -1.00
N TYR A 54 -0.18 6.44 -0.63
CA TYR A 54 -0.77 5.21 -0.11
C TYR A 54 -0.65 4.07 -1.12
N ARG A 55 -1.00 4.29 -2.39
CA ARG A 55 -0.90 3.28 -3.45
C ARG A 55 0.53 2.75 -3.59
N MET A 56 1.52 3.66 -3.61
CA MET A 56 2.94 3.30 -3.68
C MET A 56 3.38 2.52 -2.43
N LEU A 57 3.04 2.98 -1.23
CA LEU A 57 3.38 2.29 0.02
C LEU A 57 2.76 0.89 0.07
N LEU A 58 1.50 0.74 -0.36
CA LEU A 58 0.84 -0.56 -0.36
C LEU A 58 1.50 -1.54 -1.33
N LYS A 59 1.81 -1.11 -2.57
CA LYS A 59 2.52 -1.96 -3.54
C LYS A 59 3.88 -2.41 -3.01
N ASN A 60 4.65 -1.50 -2.42
CA ASN A 60 5.94 -1.83 -1.83
C ASN A 60 5.77 -2.76 -0.61
N TYR A 61 4.79 -2.53 0.25
CA TYR A 61 4.49 -3.45 1.34
C TYR A 61 4.24 -4.88 0.80
N MET A 62 3.38 -5.01 -0.21
CA MET A 62 3.07 -6.30 -0.84
C MET A 62 4.33 -6.96 -1.42
N TYR A 63 5.20 -6.21 -2.08
CA TYR A 63 6.45 -6.72 -2.64
C TYR A 63 7.40 -7.23 -1.54
N TYR A 64 7.58 -6.48 -0.46
CA TYR A 64 8.40 -6.92 0.67
C TYR A 64 7.76 -8.11 1.39
N ALA A 65 6.43 -8.14 1.54
CA ALA A 65 5.71 -9.27 2.14
C ALA A 65 5.86 -10.55 1.30
N TYR A 66 5.78 -10.44 -0.03
CA TYR A 66 6.05 -11.53 -0.97
C TYR A 66 7.46 -12.12 -0.79
N HIS A 67 8.46 -11.28 -0.48
CA HIS A 67 9.83 -11.71 -0.17
C HIS A 67 10.08 -12.02 1.31
N HIS A 68 9.05 -12.02 2.16
CA HIS A 68 9.14 -12.22 3.61
C HIS A 68 10.04 -11.22 4.35
N ARG A 69 10.03 -9.96 3.91
CA ARG A 69 10.89 -8.87 4.39
C ARG A 69 10.11 -7.66 4.93
N VAL A 70 8.94 -7.88 5.53
CA VAL A 70 8.09 -6.79 6.04
C VAL A 70 8.81 -5.88 7.05
N SER A 71 9.73 -6.43 7.86
CA SER A 71 10.56 -5.61 8.75
C SER A 71 11.42 -4.59 8.00
N GLU A 72 12.04 -4.99 6.89
CA GLU A 72 12.84 -4.11 6.03
C GLU A 72 11.97 -3.03 5.39
N PHE A 73 10.72 -3.33 5.03
CA PHE A 73 9.77 -2.31 4.53
C PHE A 73 9.55 -1.21 5.57
N MET A 74 9.29 -1.59 6.83
CA MET A 74 9.01 -0.64 7.90
C MET A 74 10.22 0.26 8.18
N GLU A 75 11.44 -0.29 8.09
CA GLU A 75 12.67 0.47 8.25
C GLU A 75 12.89 1.43 7.06
N ASN A 76 12.84 0.91 5.83
CA ASN A 76 13.16 1.65 4.61
C ASN A 76 12.18 2.79 4.30
N TYR A 77 10.89 2.61 4.63
CA TYR A 77 9.85 3.60 4.36
C TYR A 77 9.44 4.41 5.60
N SER A 78 10.08 4.20 6.76
CA SER A 78 9.73 4.86 8.03
C SER A 78 9.59 6.38 7.92
N SER A 79 10.57 7.06 7.31
CA SER A 79 10.53 8.52 7.13
C SER A 79 9.42 8.96 6.17
N MET A 80 9.19 8.22 5.08
CA MET A 80 8.13 8.54 4.12
C MET A 80 6.74 8.37 4.75
N ILE A 81 6.55 7.30 5.50
CA ILE A 81 5.31 7.02 6.23
C ILE A 81 5.03 8.18 7.21
N LEU A 82 6.03 8.61 7.98
CA LEU A 82 5.87 9.73 8.91
C LEU A 82 5.50 11.03 8.18
N THR A 83 6.19 11.36 7.07
CA THR A 83 5.86 12.54 6.26
C THR A 83 4.43 12.47 5.73
N TRP A 84 4.03 11.33 5.16
CA TRP A 84 2.69 11.11 4.64
C TRP A 84 1.60 11.28 5.71
N GLN A 85 1.84 10.78 6.93
CA GLN A 85 0.92 10.97 8.06
C GLN A 85 0.79 12.45 8.45
N MET A 86 1.90 13.18 8.51
CA MET A 86 1.89 14.60 8.88
C MET A 86 1.21 15.48 7.82
N GLU A 87 1.36 15.17 6.53
CA GLU A 87 0.73 15.94 5.44
C GLU A 87 -0.80 15.86 5.50
N THR A 88 -1.36 14.74 5.99
CA THR A 88 -2.80 14.55 6.14
C THR A 88 -3.39 15.08 7.44
N GLU A 89 -2.56 15.42 8.42
CA GLU A 89 -3.02 16.05 9.68
C GLU A 89 -3.33 17.55 9.50
N VAL A 90 -2.97 18.15 8.37
CA VAL A 90 -3.22 19.56 8.09
C VAL A 90 -4.56 19.69 7.36
N ASP A 91 -5.62 20.07 8.08
CA ASP A 91 -6.90 20.41 7.46
C ASP A 91 -6.70 21.52 6.40
N ALA A 92 -7.25 21.31 5.19
CA ALA A 92 -7.24 22.30 4.11
C ALA A 92 -8.00 23.60 4.47
N ASP A 93 -8.79 23.59 5.55
CA ASP A 93 -9.57 24.72 6.07
C ASP A 93 -8.89 25.42 7.26
N GLY A 94 -7.56 25.43 7.29
CA GLY A 94 -6.78 26.32 8.15
C GLY A 94 -6.93 27.78 7.73
N ASN A 95 -8.05 28.42 8.12
CA ASN A 95 -8.18 29.87 8.18
C ASN A 95 -7.00 30.42 9.03
N ALA A 96 -6.01 31.00 8.36
CA ALA A 96 -4.91 31.75 8.97
C ALA A 96 -5.34 33.18 9.33
#